data_AF-A0A5N7AB62-F1
#
_entry.id   AF-A0A5N7AB62-F1
#
_cell.length_a   1.000
_cell.length_b   1.000
_cell.length_c   1.000
_cell.angle_alpha   90.00
_cell.angle_beta   90.00
_cell.angle_gamma   90.00
#
_symmetry.space_group_name_H-M   'P 1'
#
loop_
_entity.id
_entity.type
_entity.pdbx_description
1 polymer ?
#
loop_
_entity_poly.entity_id
_entity_poly.type
_entity_poly.pdbx_seq_one_letter_code
_entity_poly.pdbx_strand_id
1 'polypeptide(L)'
;MVDIEKPYSISAFNSLPDLYHAQEGFKTNGGPELVNNVLRPLIVQHGLESTLGVGLLHRHFDLSDKEKLVEFNNVSTPWKNQQGDKHSGGRILPCAWMIDGNGFVPYEF
;
A
#
# COMPACT_ATOMS: atom_id res chain seq x y z
N MET A 1 -2.10 -17.68 15.50
CA MET A 1 -1.53 -16.70 14.56
C MET A 1 -2.38 -15.46 14.72
N VAL A 2 -1.81 -14.33 15.14
CA VAL A 2 -2.57 -13.08 15.22
C VAL A 2 -2.85 -12.66 13.78
N ASP A 3 -4.11 -12.41 13.44
CA ASP A 3 -4.45 -11.86 12.14
C ASP A 3 -4.04 -10.39 12.13
N ILE A 4 -2.89 -10.13 11.52
CA ILE A 4 -2.28 -8.81 11.43
C ILE A 4 -2.72 -8.06 10.17
N GLU A 5 -3.39 -8.74 9.24
CA GLU A 5 -3.98 -8.11 8.07
C GLU A 5 -5.36 -7.54 8.43
N LYS A 6 -5.59 -6.30 8.00
CA LYS A 6 -6.83 -5.57 8.24
C LYS A 6 -7.66 -5.50 6.96
N PRO A 7 -8.99 -5.36 7.07
CA PRO A 7 -9.84 -5.15 5.90
C PRO A 7 -9.44 -3.89 5.11
N TYR A 8 -9.64 -3.93 3.80
CA TYR A 8 -9.53 -2.75 2.93
C TYR A 8 -10.40 -1.59 3.46
N SER A 9 -9.86 -0.38 3.41
CA SER A 9 -10.55 0.82 3.85
C SER A 9 -10.31 1.98 2.88
N ILE A 10 -11.39 2.48 2.28
CA ILE A 10 -11.37 3.65 1.40
C ILE A 10 -10.90 4.88 2.19
N SER A 11 -11.35 5.03 3.44
CA SER A 11 -10.92 6.14 4.29
C SER A 11 -9.42 6.06 4.61
N ALA A 12 -8.86 4.85 4.77
CA ALA A 12 -7.43 4.69 4.95
C ALA A 12 -6.67 5.11 3.67
N PHE A 13 -7.11 4.67 2.49
CA PHE A 13 -6.52 5.11 1.22
C PHE A 13 -6.61 6.64 1.03
N ASN A 14 -7.79 7.24 1.20
CA ASN A 14 -7.98 8.68 1.01
C ASN A 14 -7.27 9.52 2.10
N SER A 15 -6.88 8.92 3.23
CA SER A 15 -6.05 9.57 4.24
C SER A 15 -4.58 9.69 3.85
N LEU A 16 -4.13 8.94 2.83
CA LEU A 16 -2.78 9.06 2.32
C LEU A 16 -2.55 10.48 1.75
N PRO A 17 -1.36 11.06 1.97
CA PRO A 17 -1.01 12.35 1.39
C PRO A 17 -0.89 12.24 -0.14
N ASP A 18 -0.99 13.38 -0.84
CA ASP A 18 -0.51 13.43 -2.22
C ASP A 18 1.01 13.23 -2.28
N LEU A 19 1.53 12.97 -3.49
CA LEU A 19 2.94 12.68 -3.70
C LEU A 19 3.88 13.79 -3.20
N TYR A 20 3.49 15.06 -3.31
CA TYR A 20 4.34 16.18 -2.90
C TYR A 20 4.49 16.21 -1.38
N HIS A 21 3.37 16.16 -0.66
CA HIS A 21 3.35 16.13 0.79
C HIS A 21 3.98 14.83 1.34
N ALA A 22 3.78 13.70 0.65
CA ALA A 22 4.44 12.43 0.99
C ALA A 22 5.97 12.57 0.93
N GLN A 23 6.49 13.15 -0.16
CA GLN A 23 7.92 13.35 -0.34
C GLN A 23 8.50 14.33 0.69
N GLU A 24 7.80 15.43 0.97
CA GLU A 24 8.20 16.38 1.99
C GLU A 24 8.26 15.71 3.37
N GLY A 25 7.18 15.02 3.76
CA GLY A 25 7.11 14.27 5.01
C GLY A 25 8.20 13.19 5.12
N PHE A 26 8.49 12.49 4.02
CA PHE A 26 9.57 11.51 3.97
C PHE A 26 10.93 12.13 4.32
N LYS A 27 11.24 13.30 3.76
CA LYS A 27 12.52 13.97 4.05
C LYS A 27 12.56 14.54 5.47
N THR A 28 11.50 15.25 5.86
CA THR A 28 11.43 15.94 7.16
C THR A 28 11.47 14.98 8.35
N ASN A 29 10.97 13.75 8.17
CA ASN A 29 10.93 12.73 9.23
C ASN A 29 12.11 11.75 9.20
N GLY A 30 13.21 12.04 8.50
CA GLY A 30 14.39 11.16 8.45
C GLY A 30 14.14 9.85 7.69
N GLY A 31 13.31 9.89 6.67
CA GLY A 31 12.96 8.75 5.83
C GLY A 31 14.16 8.05 5.17
N PRO A 32 15.16 8.77 4.62
CA PRO A 32 16.37 8.14 4.09
C PRO A 32 17.12 7.30 5.13
N GLU A 33 17.23 7.77 6.37
CA GLU A 33 17.86 7.06 7.47
C GLU A 33 17.03 5.84 7.88
N LEU A 34 15.71 5.98 7.96
CA LEU A 34 14.79 4.87 8.25
C LEU A 34 14.93 3.76 7.20
N VAL A 35 14.97 4.11 5.92
CA VAL A 35 15.13 3.12 4.83
C VAL A 35 16.49 2.44 4.92
N ASN A 36 17.58 3.20 5.03
CA ASN A 36 18.93 2.65 4.93
C ASN A 36 19.38 1.89 6.18
N ASN A 37 18.95 2.34 7.36
CA ASN A 37 19.46 1.84 8.64
C ASN A 37 18.48 0.91 9.36
N VAL A 38 17.19 0.91 8.98
CA VAL A 38 16.17 0.06 9.63
C VAL A 38 15.52 -0.90 8.64
N LEU A 39 14.83 -0.39 7.62
CA LEU A 39 14.03 -1.23 6.72
C LEU A 39 14.90 -2.14 5.84
N ARG A 40 15.95 -1.58 5.20
CA ARG A 40 16.85 -2.36 4.35
C ARG A 40 17.57 -3.47 5.13
N PRO A 41 18.21 -3.21 6.30
CA PRO A 41 18.81 -4.28 7.09
C PRO A 41 17.81 -5.34 7.52
N LEU A 42 16.59 -4.95 7.94
CA LEU A 42 15.54 -5.90 8.33
C LEU A 42 15.15 -6.82 7.16
N ILE A 43 14.90 -6.26 5.98
CA ILE A 43 14.52 -7.02 4.78
C ILE A 43 15.63 -8.02 4.41
N VAL A 44 16.88 -7.55 4.35
CA VAL A 44 18.04 -8.39 3.99
C VAL A 44 18.33 -9.46 5.05
N GLN A 45 18.24 -9.12 6.34
CA GLN A 45 18.46 -10.06 7.43
C GLN A 45 17.50 -11.26 7.36
N HIS A 46 16.28 -11.04 6.86
CA HIS A 46 15.27 -12.07 6.71
C HIS A 46 15.21 -12.68 5.30
N GLY A 47 16.10 -12.28 4.37
CA GLY A 47 16.14 -12.80 3.00
C GLY A 47 14.91 -12.42 2.15
N LEU A 48 14.30 -11.27 2.44
CA LEU A 48 13.04 -10.83 1.83
C LEU A 48 13.22 -9.87 0.65
N GLU A 49 14.46 -9.55 0.26
CA GLU A 49 14.78 -8.56 -0.78
C GLU A 49 14.27 -8.92 -2.18
N SER A 50 13.97 -10.20 -2.44
CA SER A 50 13.35 -10.68 -3.68
C SER A 50 11.82 -10.76 -3.60
N THR A 51 11.25 -10.52 -2.42
CA THR A 51 9.81 -10.73 -2.14
C THR A 51 9.10 -9.43 -1.75
N LEU A 52 9.80 -8.51 -1.05
CA LEU A 52 9.22 -7.28 -0.53
C LEU A 52 9.93 -6.04 -1.07
N GLY A 53 9.14 -5.00 -1.35
CA GLY A 53 9.60 -3.65 -1.65
C GLY A 53 9.20 -2.67 -0.55
N VAL A 54 9.90 -1.53 -0.49
CA VAL A 54 9.52 -0.39 0.36
C VAL A 54 8.98 0.71 -0.53
N GLY A 55 7.71 1.04 -0.36
CA GLY A 55 7.02 2.12 -1.09
C GLY A 55 6.87 3.36 -0.24
N LEU A 56 6.98 4.54 -0.86
CA LEU A 56 6.53 5.79 -0.25
C LEU A 56 5.00 5.81 -0.31
N LEU A 57 4.32 5.83 0.83
CA LEU A 57 2.87 5.87 0.87
C LEU A 57 2.34 7.22 0.38
N HIS A 58 1.55 7.20 -0.69
CA HIS A 58 0.93 8.39 -1.27
C HIS A 58 -0.29 7.99 -2.10
N ARG A 59 -1.11 8.97 -2.49
CA ARG A 59 -2.19 8.81 -3.46
C ARG A 59 -2.10 9.85 -4.58
N HIS A 60 -2.65 9.51 -5.74
CA HIS A 60 -2.69 10.40 -6.91
C HIS A 60 -4.07 11.07 -7.08
N PHE A 61 -5.11 10.47 -6.50
CA PHE A 61 -6.50 10.92 -6.54
C PHE A 61 -7.26 10.37 -5.32
N ASP A 62 -8.48 10.84 -5.11
CA ASP A 62 -9.41 10.25 -4.15
C ASP A 62 -10.22 9.13 -4.81
N LEU A 63 -10.50 8.08 -4.04
CA LEU A 63 -11.44 7.04 -4.42
C LEU A 63 -12.84 7.39 -3.95
N SER A 64 -13.84 7.08 -4.78
CA SER A 64 -15.25 7.20 -4.43
C SER A 64 -15.72 5.99 -3.60
N ASP A 65 -16.94 6.08 -3.07
CA ASP A 65 -17.55 4.96 -2.36
C ASP A 65 -17.56 3.69 -3.20
N LYS A 66 -17.13 2.60 -2.56
CA LYS A 66 -17.00 1.26 -3.18
C LYS A 66 -16.00 1.24 -4.34
N GLU A 67 -14.97 2.07 -4.34
CA GLU A 67 -13.82 1.89 -5.25
C GLU A 67 -12.61 1.32 -4.49
N LYS A 68 -11.68 0.73 -5.24
CA LYS A 68 -10.32 0.42 -4.79
C LYS A 68 -9.33 0.72 -5.91
N LEU A 69 -8.07 0.99 -5.55
CA LEU A 69 -7.01 1.18 -6.53
C LEU A 69 -6.55 -0.18 -7.04
N VAL A 70 -6.67 -0.41 -8.36
CA VAL A 70 -6.20 -1.64 -9.02
C VAL A 70 -5.12 -1.29 -10.04
N GLU A 71 -3.97 -1.94 -9.93
CA GLU A 71 -2.92 -1.94 -10.94
C GLU A 71 -3.19 -3.05 -11.96
N PHE A 72 -3.45 -2.66 -13.20
CA PHE A 72 -3.63 -3.59 -14.29
C PHE A 72 -2.91 -3.09 -15.55
N ASN A 73 -2.05 -3.93 -16.13
CA ASN A 73 -1.23 -3.59 -17.30
C ASN A 73 -0.41 -2.29 -17.13
N ASN A 74 0.23 -2.10 -15.97
CA ASN A 74 1.01 -0.90 -15.61
C ASN A 74 0.18 0.38 -15.51
N VAL A 75 -1.13 0.28 -15.29
CA VAL A 75 -2.00 1.43 -15.06
C VAL A 75 -2.76 1.24 -13.76
N SER A 76 -2.61 2.19 -12.85
CA SER A 76 -3.39 2.25 -11.61
C SER A 76 -4.71 2.95 -11.88
N THR A 77 -5.83 2.26 -11.70
CA THR A 77 -7.16 2.78 -11.99
C THR A 77 -8.14 2.48 -10.86
N PRO A 78 -9.11 3.38 -10.58
CA PRO A 78 -10.16 3.11 -9.62
C PRO A 78 -11.12 2.06 -10.19
N TRP A 79 -11.25 0.93 -9.51
CA TRP A 79 -12.20 -0.12 -9.87
C TRP A 79 -13.29 -0.20 -8.81
N LYS A 80 -14.53 -0.39 -9.26
CA LYS A 80 -15.64 -0.64 -8.35
C LYS A 80 -15.45 -1.99 -7.66
N ASN A 81 -15.60 -2.00 -6.35
CA ASN A 81 -15.62 -3.18 -5.51
C ASN A 81 -16.75 -4.10 -6.01
N GLN A 82 -16.39 -5.15 -6.73
CA GLN A 82 -17.33 -6.19 -7.14
C GLN A 82 -17.42 -7.24 -6.03
N GLN A 83 -18.58 -7.89 -5.89
CA GLN A 83 -18.74 -8.95 -4.89
C GLN A 83 -17.71 -10.06 -5.11
N GLY A 84 -16.81 -10.20 -4.14
CA GLY A 84 -15.82 -11.27 -4.09
C GLY A 84 -14.54 -11.04 -4.90
N ASP A 85 -14.26 -9.81 -5.35
CA ASP A 85 -13.04 -9.44 -6.09
C ASP A 85 -12.79 -10.30 -7.35
N LYS A 86 -13.84 -10.93 -7.88
CA LYS A 86 -13.75 -11.76 -9.08
C LYS A 86 -13.83 -10.87 -10.31
N HIS A 87 -12.81 -10.90 -11.15
CA HIS A 87 -12.78 -10.15 -12.40
C HIS A 87 -12.19 -11.02 -13.52
N SER A 88 -12.87 -11.08 -14.67
CA SER A 88 -12.42 -11.85 -15.86
C SER A 88 -11.99 -13.30 -15.60
N GLY A 89 -12.64 -14.00 -14.66
CA GLY A 89 -12.30 -15.38 -14.28
C GLY A 89 -11.12 -15.50 -13.29
N GLY A 90 -10.51 -14.39 -12.90
CA GLY A 90 -9.49 -14.31 -11.86
C GLY A 90 -9.99 -13.67 -10.56
N ARG A 91 -9.05 -13.32 -9.68
CA ARG A 91 -9.30 -12.58 -8.43
C ARG A 91 -8.35 -11.40 -8.32
N ILE A 92 -8.87 -10.26 -7.87
CA ILE A 92 -8.08 -9.09 -7.49
C ILE A 92 -7.50 -9.38 -6.10
N LEU A 93 -6.19 -9.22 -5.95
CA LEU A 93 -5.45 -9.54 -4.73
C LEU A 93 -4.62 -8.32 -4.32
N PRO A 94 -4.50 -8.02 -3.01
CA PRO A 94 -3.65 -6.94 -2.57
C PRO A 94 -2.18 -7.18 -2.96
N CYS A 95 -1.51 -6.12 -3.39
CA CYS A 95 -0.08 -6.14 -3.75
C CYS A 95 0.75 -5.15 -2.92
N ALA A 96 0.12 -4.19 -2.24
CA ALA A 96 0.79 -3.28 -1.31
C ALA A 96 -0.06 -2.99 -0.06
N TRP A 97 0.63 -2.82 1.07
CA TRP A 97 0.03 -2.58 2.37
C TRP A 97 0.68 -1.38 3.06
N MET A 98 -0.15 -0.59 3.74
CA MET A 98 0.32 0.42 4.70
C MET A 98 0.33 -0.17 6.11
N ILE A 99 1.25 0.32 6.95
CA ILE A 99 1.33 -0.07 8.37
C ILE A 99 0.63 1.00 9.20
N ASP A 100 -0.44 0.62 9.91
CA ASP A 100 -1.24 1.54 10.73
C ASP A 100 -0.98 1.39 12.25
N GLY A 101 0.20 0.87 12.60
CA GLY A 101 0.67 0.64 13.98
C GLY A 101 0.21 -0.69 14.59
N ASN A 102 -0.97 -1.18 14.23
CA ASN A 102 -1.54 -2.43 14.77
C ASN A 102 -1.74 -3.52 13.71
N GLY A 103 -1.41 -3.26 12.45
CA GLY A 103 -1.52 -4.24 11.37
C GLY A 103 -1.17 -3.67 10.00
N PHE A 104 -1.45 -4.47 8.99
CA PHE A 104 -1.27 -4.17 7.57
C PHE A 104 -2.62 -3.90 6.93
N VAL A 105 -2.82 -2.71 6.39
CA VAL A 105 -4.03 -2.34 5.65
C VAL A 105 -3.69 -2.38 4.16
N PRO A 106 -4.33 -3.22 3.35
CA PRO A 106 -4.09 -3.21 1.91
C PRO A 106 -4.60 -1.89 1.32
N TYR A 107 -3.86 -1.32 0.39
CA TYR A 107 -4.25 -0.05 -0.26
C TYR A 107 -4.09 -0.05 -1.78
N GLU A 108 -3.27 -0.95 -2.34
CA GLU A 108 -3.15 -1.24 -3.77
C GLU A 108 -3.40 -2.73 -4.04
N PHE A 109 -4.01 -3.01 -5.18
CA PHE A 109 -4.50 -4.33 -5.60
C PHE A 109 -4.19 -4.61 -7.07
#